data_AF-A0A973MWF7-F1
#
_entry.id   AF-A0A973MWF7-F1
#
_cell.length_a   1.000
_cell.length_b   1.000
_cell.length_c   1.000
_cell.angle_alpha   90.00
_cell.angle_beta   90.00
_cell.angle_gamma   90.00
#
_symmetry.space_group_name_H-M   'P 1'
#
loop_
_entity.id
_entity.type
_entity.pdbx_description
1 polymer ?
#
loop_
_entity_poly.entity_id
_entity_poly.type
_entity_poly.pdbx_seq_one_letter_code
_entity_poly.pdbx_strand_id
1 'polypeptide(L)'
;MTMRYAVIAADGELTHHEGELDWNAVVGNEGKSRVHLPRRLAMAGWVNEVGLLFPDRYPRNTVGSCVLASLGAKIQPYAGPVVFTGWNPDNTLLGLVEVEPLPRPVSALDTVHGAVLKALAGGTPRDLSPSWAESMREIAEHVRTAPTGRITIRPARP
;
A
#
# COMPACT_ATOMS: atom_id res chain seq x y z
N MET A 1 -18.63 16.26 -1.60
CA MET A 1 -17.57 16.17 -0.56
C MET A 1 -16.23 16.11 -1.27
N THR A 2 -15.24 16.88 -0.84
CA THR A 2 -13.88 16.81 -1.39
C THR A 2 -13.19 15.57 -0.85
N MET A 3 -12.60 14.74 -1.73
CA MET A 3 -11.91 13.53 -1.33
C MET A 3 -10.54 13.90 -0.73
N ARG A 4 -10.19 13.29 0.40
CA ARG A 4 -8.83 13.35 0.98
C ARG A 4 -8.21 11.97 0.89
N TYR A 5 -7.01 11.91 0.34
CA TYR A 5 -6.25 10.67 0.19
C TYR A 5 -4.76 10.95 0.37
N ALA A 6 -4.00 9.88 0.58
CA ALA A 6 -2.55 9.95 0.64
C ALA A 6 -1.96 8.95 -0.35
N VAL A 7 -0.77 9.24 -0.85
CA VAL A 7 -0.07 8.39 -1.82
C VAL A 7 1.35 8.16 -1.33
N ILE A 8 1.75 6.90 -1.22
CA ILE A 8 3.16 6.53 -1.16
C ILE A 8 3.59 6.24 -2.58
N ALA A 9 4.38 7.14 -3.17
CA ALA A 9 4.96 6.97 -4.49
C ALA A 9 5.92 5.76 -4.51
N ALA A 10 6.34 5.33 -5.70
CA ALA A 10 7.16 4.13 -5.84
C ALA A 10 8.58 4.28 -5.25
N ASP A 11 9.07 5.51 -5.14
CA ASP A 11 10.31 5.86 -4.42
C ASP A 11 10.14 5.90 -2.90
N GLY A 12 8.91 5.77 -2.41
CA GLY A 12 8.56 5.76 -1.00
C GLY A 12 8.17 7.12 -0.42
N GLU A 13 8.11 8.18 -1.22
CA GLU A 13 7.63 9.50 -0.75
C GLU A 13 6.14 9.45 -0.40
N LEU A 14 5.76 9.94 0.78
CA LEU A 14 4.37 10.09 1.20
C LEU A 14 3.87 11.51 0.93
N THR A 15 2.81 11.63 0.14
CA THR A 15 2.14 12.90 -0.17
C THR A 15 0.66 12.83 0.20
N HIS A 16 0.12 13.96 0.65
CA HIS A 16 -1.31 14.10 1.00
C HIS A 16 -2.00 15.00 -0.01
N HIS A 17 -3.21 14.63 -0.39
CA HIS A 17 -3.96 15.27 -1.46
C HIS A 17 -5.40 15.55 -1.05
N GLU A 18 -5.95 16.63 -1.56
CA GLU A 18 -7.37 16.97 -1.47
C GLU A 18 -7.89 17.32 -2.87
N GLY A 19 -9.04 16.78 -3.24
CA GLY A 19 -9.62 17.03 -4.57
C GLY A 19 -10.23 15.77 -5.17
N GLU A 20 -10.36 15.75 -6.48
CA GLU A 20 -10.76 14.55 -7.20
C GLU A 20 -9.59 13.56 -7.28
N LEU A 21 -9.88 12.26 -7.12
CA LEU A 21 -8.88 11.19 -7.23
C LEU A 21 -8.99 10.53 -8.61
N ASP A 22 -8.09 10.91 -9.52
CA ASP A 22 -7.92 10.22 -10.79
C ASP A 22 -7.14 8.92 -10.57
N TRP A 23 -7.89 7.82 -10.41
CA TRP A 23 -7.32 6.50 -10.21
C TRP A 23 -6.40 6.04 -11.34
N ASN A 24 -6.71 6.41 -12.59
CA ASN A 24 -5.94 5.96 -13.74
C ASN A 24 -4.59 6.66 -13.77
N ALA A 25 -4.57 7.96 -13.45
CA ALA A 25 -3.32 8.73 -13.35
C ALA A 25 -2.46 8.28 -12.17
N VAL A 26 -3.05 7.93 -11.03
CA VAL A 26 -2.31 7.63 -9.79
C VAL A 26 -1.90 6.15 -9.69
N VAL A 27 -2.80 5.22 -9.99
CA VAL A 27 -2.58 3.76 -9.81
C VAL A 27 -2.27 3.07 -11.14
N GLY A 28 -2.72 3.64 -12.26
CA GLY A 28 -2.56 3.07 -13.60
C GLY A 28 -3.87 2.60 -14.21
N ASN A 29 -3.86 2.40 -15.53
CA ASN A 29 -5.05 2.10 -16.32
C ASN A 29 -5.61 0.68 -16.11
N GLU A 30 -4.81 -0.22 -15.55
CA GLU A 30 -5.20 -1.62 -15.28
C GLU A 30 -6.13 -1.74 -14.05
N GLY A 31 -6.35 -0.63 -13.34
CA GLY A 31 -7.30 -0.54 -12.25
C GLY A 31 -6.66 -0.68 -10.88
N LYS A 32 -7.51 -0.50 -9.86
CA LYS A 32 -7.14 -0.56 -8.45
C LYS A 32 -7.67 -1.83 -7.80
N SER A 33 -6.80 -2.47 -7.02
CA SER A 33 -7.17 -3.55 -6.11
C SER A 33 -7.10 -3.05 -4.67
N ARG A 34 -8.09 -3.41 -3.86
CA ARG A 34 -8.16 -3.02 -2.45
C ARG A 34 -7.25 -3.91 -1.61
N VAL A 35 -6.33 -3.29 -0.89
CA VAL A 35 -5.58 -3.94 0.20
C VAL A 35 -6.40 -3.87 1.48
N HIS A 36 -6.70 -5.04 2.06
CA HIS A 36 -7.48 -5.14 3.28
C HIS A 36 -6.65 -4.69 4.48
N LEU A 37 -7.16 -3.70 5.21
CA LEU A 37 -6.61 -3.21 6.47
C LEU A 37 -7.58 -3.49 7.63
N PRO A 38 -7.09 -3.57 8.88
CA PRO A 38 -7.95 -3.75 10.06
C PRO A 38 -9.05 -2.69 10.15
N ARG A 39 -10.31 -3.11 10.39
CA ARG A 39 -11.50 -2.22 10.44
C ARG A 39 -11.32 -1.00 11.36
N ARG A 40 -10.59 -1.15 12.46
CA ARG A 40 -10.32 -0.08 13.45
C ARG A 40 -9.57 1.14 12.89
N LEU A 41 -8.93 1.01 11.72
CA LEU A 41 -8.20 2.12 11.10
C LEU A 41 -9.10 3.05 10.28
N ALA A 42 -10.34 2.66 9.98
CA ALA A 42 -11.25 3.40 9.08
C ALA A 42 -10.57 3.85 7.77
N MET A 43 -9.68 3.01 7.24
CA MET A 43 -8.81 3.31 6.10
C MET A 43 -8.69 2.07 5.22
N ALA A 44 -8.56 2.30 3.90
CA ALA A 44 -8.23 1.27 2.91
C ALA A 44 -6.96 1.65 2.15
N GLY A 45 -6.16 0.64 1.81
CA GLY A 45 -5.07 0.78 0.86
C GLY A 45 -5.50 0.34 -0.53
N TRP A 46 -4.91 0.92 -1.57
CA TRP A 46 -5.17 0.60 -2.97
C TRP A 46 -3.86 0.51 -3.73
N VAL A 47 -3.76 -0.51 -4.57
CA VAL A 47 -2.56 -0.82 -5.36
C VAL A 47 -2.96 -1.30 -6.74
N ASN A 48 -2.03 -1.28 -7.69
CA ASN A 48 -2.20 -1.95 -8.96
C ASN A 48 -1.65 -3.39 -8.85
N GLU A 49 -2.52 -4.39 -8.70
CA GLU A 49 -2.10 -5.79 -8.61
C GLU A 49 -1.43 -6.31 -9.89
N VAL A 50 -1.75 -5.71 -11.03
CA VAL A 50 -1.13 -6.04 -12.32
C VAL A 50 0.35 -5.63 -12.35
N GLY A 51 0.79 -4.74 -11.45
CA GLY A 51 2.20 -4.42 -11.28
C GLY A 51 3.09 -5.60 -10.87
N LEU A 52 2.51 -6.65 -10.28
CA LEU A 52 3.24 -7.91 -10.01
C LEU A 52 3.60 -8.68 -11.28
N LEU A 53 2.95 -8.38 -12.41
CA LEU A 53 3.19 -9.00 -13.72
C LEU A 53 4.03 -8.10 -14.64
N PHE A 54 4.03 -6.78 -14.40
CA PHE A 54 4.75 -5.79 -15.22
C PHE A 54 5.68 -4.90 -14.36
N PRO A 55 6.75 -5.48 -13.79
CA PRO A 55 7.65 -4.76 -12.89
C PRO A 55 8.38 -3.58 -13.54
N ASP A 56 8.56 -3.59 -14.87
CA ASP A 56 9.20 -2.50 -15.61
C ASP A 56 8.30 -1.25 -15.70
N ARG A 57 6.97 -1.44 -15.69
CA ARG A 57 5.98 -0.35 -15.69
C ARG A 57 5.65 0.09 -14.25
N TYR A 58 5.56 -0.89 -13.35
CA TYR A 58 5.19 -0.69 -11.96
C TYR A 58 6.31 -1.22 -11.07
N PRO A 59 7.34 -0.41 -10.78
CA PRO A 59 8.40 -0.83 -9.89
C PRO A 59 7.84 -1.16 -8.51
N ARG A 60 8.51 -2.07 -7.80
CA ARG A 60 8.10 -2.47 -6.45
C ARG A 60 8.20 -1.30 -5.50
N ASN A 61 7.17 -1.14 -4.68
CA ASN A 61 7.11 -0.11 -3.67
C ASN A 61 7.46 -0.72 -2.32
N THR A 62 8.76 -0.77 -2.03
CA THR A 62 9.29 -1.35 -0.79
C THR A 62 8.74 -0.64 0.44
N VAL A 63 8.76 0.70 0.44
CA VAL A 63 8.25 1.50 1.57
C VAL A 63 6.75 1.30 1.74
N GLY A 64 5.97 1.41 0.66
CA GLY A 64 4.53 1.19 0.68
C GLY A 64 4.14 -0.20 1.17
N SER A 65 4.89 -1.23 0.76
CA SER A 65 4.68 -2.61 1.23
C SER A 65 4.95 -2.77 2.72
N CYS A 66 6.04 -2.19 3.24
CA CYS A 66 6.35 -2.19 4.67
C CYS A 66 5.31 -1.40 5.49
N VAL A 67 4.82 -0.27 4.96
CA VAL A 67 3.75 0.52 5.61
C VAL A 67 2.46 -0.27 5.67
N LEU A 68 2.03 -0.88 4.57
CA LEU A 68 0.84 -1.74 4.54
C LEU A 68 0.95 -2.90 5.54
N ALA A 69 2.09 -3.60 5.56
CA ALA A 69 2.34 -4.68 6.51
C ALA A 69 2.29 -4.19 7.98
N SER A 70 2.89 -3.03 8.27
CA SER A 70 2.87 -2.41 9.60
C SER A 70 1.47 -2.00 10.04
N LEU A 71 0.62 -1.63 9.10
CA LEU A 71 -0.80 -1.34 9.33
C LEU A 71 -1.66 -2.61 9.43
N GLY A 72 -1.07 -3.79 9.27
CA GLY A 72 -1.73 -5.09 9.42
C GLY A 72 -2.23 -5.73 8.13
N ALA A 73 -1.81 -5.24 6.96
CA ALA A 73 -2.03 -5.95 5.70
C ALA A 73 -1.19 -7.24 5.62
N LYS A 74 -1.54 -8.11 4.69
CA LYS A 74 -0.68 -9.26 4.36
C LYS A 74 0.62 -8.76 3.71
N ILE A 75 1.74 -9.40 4.05
CA ILE A 75 3.03 -9.11 3.42
C ILE A 75 2.97 -9.55 1.95
N GLN A 76 3.11 -8.60 1.03
CA GLN A 76 3.20 -8.84 -0.40
C GLN A 76 4.16 -7.82 -1.03
N PRO A 77 4.82 -8.16 -2.16
CA PRO A 77 5.69 -7.25 -2.89
C PRO A 77 4.88 -6.26 -3.76
N TYR A 78 4.07 -5.40 -3.12
CA TYR A 78 3.20 -4.47 -3.83
C TYR A 78 3.99 -3.58 -4.82
N ALA A 79 3.40 -3.35 -5.98
CA ALA A 79 4.00 -2.64 -7.10
C ALA A 79 3.27 -1.33 -7.39
N GLY A 80 4.03 -0.33 -7.85
CA GLY A 80 3.53 1.01 -8.13
C GLY A 80 3.16 1.82 -6.87
N PRO A 81 2.52 2.98 -7.04
CA PRO A 81 2.06 3.79 -5.94
C PRO A 81 1.03 3.07 -5.06
N VAL A 82 1.10 3.30 -3.74
CA VAL A 82 0.06 2.85 -2.79
C VAL A 82 -0.79 4.04 -2.41
N VAL A 83 -2.09 3.98 -2.68
CA VAL A 83 -3.05 5.04 -2.33
C VAL A 83 -3.79 4.64 -1.05
N PHE A 84 -3.96 5.59 -0.14
CA PHE A 84 -4.72 5.43 1.09
C PHE A 84 -5.96 6.33 1.06
N THR A 85 -7.11 5.75 1.35
CA THR A 85 -8.39 6.46 1.47
C THR A 85 -9.06 6.16 2.80
N GLY A 86 -10.00 6.98 3.22
CA GLY A 86 -10.95 6.59 4.25
C GLY A 86 -11.78 5.38 3.81
N TRP A 87 -12.26 4.63 4.78
CA TRP A 87 -13.12 3.48 4.55
C TRP A 87 -14.13 3.37 5.66
N ASN A 88 -15.41 3.31 5.29
CA ASN A 88 -16.50 3.03 6.22
C ASN A 88 -16.80 1.52 6.23
N PRO A 89 -16.38 0.80 7.28
CA PRO A 89 -16.56 -0.64 7.35
C PRO A 89 -18.02 -1.06 7.54
N ASP A 90 -18.90 -0.17 8.00
CA ASP A 90 -20.31 -0.50 8.30
C ASP A 90 -21.14 -0.56 7.02
N ASN A 91 -20.79 0.26 6.03
CA ASN A 91 -21.37 0.21 4.68
C ASN A 91 -21.03 -1.11 3.95
N THR A 92 -19.92 -1.76 4.30
CA THR A 92 -19.52 -3.03 3.68
C THR A 92 -20.54 -4.15 3.92
N LEU A 93 -21.16 -4.21 5.10
CA LEU A 93 -22.18 -5.21 5.44
C LEU A 93 -23.50 -4.98 4.69
N LEU A 94 -23.71 -3.76 4.19
CA LEU A 94 -24.87 -3.38 3.38
C LEU A 94 -24.62 -3.58 1.87
N GLY A 95 -23.47 -4.13 1.48
CA GLY A 95 -23.06 -4.24 0.08
C GLY A 95 -22.64 -2.91 -0.55
N LEU A 96 -22.49 -1.86 0.26
CA LEU A 96 -22.06 -0.54 -0.19
C LEU A 96 -20.53 -0.43 -0.10
N VAL A 97 -19.88 -0.15 -1.23
CA VAL A 97 -18.45 0.13 -1.33
C VAL A 97 -18.31 1.64 -1.37
N GLU A 98 -18.13 2.28 -0.22
CA GLU A 98 -17.93 3.73 -0.19
C GLU A 98 -16.51 4.06 0.24
N VAL A 99 -15.72 4.45 -0.76
CA VAL A 99 -14.44 5.13 -0.57
C VAL A 99 -14.75 6.47 0.07
N GLU A 100 -14.21 6.72 1.25
CA GLU A 100 -14.43 7.96 1.99
C GLU A 100 -13.15 8.81 2.05
N PRO A 101 -13.25 10.11 2.33
CA PRO A 101 -12.08 10.92 2.68
C PRO A 101 -11.35 10.30 3.88
N LEU A 102 -10.02 10.25 3.86
CA LEU A 102 -9.23 9.86 5.03
C LEU A 102 -9.66 10.66 6.27
N PRO A 103 -9.66 10.14 7.50
CA PRO A 103 -9.98 10.91 8.72
C PRO A 103 -8.93 11.98 9.03
N ARG A 104 -9.26 12.97 9.87
CA ARG A 104 -8.32 14.02 10.32
C ARG A 104 -8.12 13.85 11.83
N PRO A 105 -6.87 13.75 12.32
CA PRO A 105 -5.60 13.63 11.59
C PRO A 105 -5.35 12.20 11.05
N VAL A 106 -4.50 12.05 10.03
CA VAL A 106 -4.02 10.75 9.53
C VAL A 106 -2.74 10.29 10.26
N SER A 107 -2.63 10.61 11.56
CA SER A 107 -1.39 10.50 12.33
C SER A 107 -0.80 9.09 12.35
N ALA A 108 -1.65 8.07 12.29
CA ALA A 108 -1.21 6.67 12.21
C ALA A 108 -0.42 6.39 10.93
N LEU A 109 -0.85 6.91 9.77
CA LEU A 109 -0.15 6.71 8.50
C LEU A 109 1.20 7.42 8.51
N ASP A 110 1.22 8.69 8.91
CA ASP A 110 2.46 9.50 8.96
C ASP A 110 3.48 8.91 9.93
N THR A 111 3.02 8.47 11.11
CA THR A 111 3.88 7.87 12.13
C THR A 111 4.47 6.54 11.65
N VAL A 112 3.65 5.68 11.06
CA VAL A 112 4.11 4.40 10.52
C VAL A 112 5.06 4.60 9.34
N HIS A 113 4.77 5.54 8.44
CA HIS A 113 5.65 5.86 7.32
C HIS A 113 7.03 6.34 7.79
N GLY A 114 7.08 7.31 8.71
CA GLY A 114 8.34 7.78 9.29
C GLY A 114 9.11 6.69 10.05
N ALA A 115 8.40 5.83 10.77
CA ALA A 115 9.00 4.68 11.45
C ALA A 115 9.60 3.67 10.48
N VAL A 116 8.90 3.35 9.39
CA VAL A 116 9.40 2.48 8.32
C VAL A 116 10.65 3.07 7.68
N LEU A 117 10.63 4.35 7.26
CA LEU A 117 11.80 4.99 6.68
C LEU A 117 13.02 4.92 7.60
N LYS A 118 12.83 5.19 8.89
CA LYS A 118 13.91 5.10 9.88
C LYS A 118 14.44 3.67 10.03
N ALA A 119 13.57 2.66 10.03
CA ALA A 119 13.99 1.25 10.10
C ALA A 119 14.78 0.80 8.86
N LEU A 120 14.34 1.23 7.66
CA LEU A 120 15.00 0.93 6.40
C LEU A 120 16.34 1.65 6.24
N ALA A 121 16.51 2.82 6.87
CA ALA A 121 17.79 3.50 7.01
C ALA A 121 18.73 2.86 8.05
N GLY A 122 18.37 1.70 8.61
CA GLY A 122 19.18 0.97 9.60
C GLY A 122 18.98 1.41 11.05
N GLY A 123 18.08 2.37 11.30
CA GLY A 123 17.75 2.84 12.64
C GLY A 123 16.69 1.99 13.34
N THR A 124 16.39 2.38 14.59
CA THR A 124 15.24 1.89 15.37
C THR A 124 14.36 3.09 15.74
N PRO A 125 13.07 3.12 15.35
CA PRO A 125 12.14 4.16 15.79
C PRO A 125 12.01 4.20 17.32
N ARG A 126 11.79 5.39 17.88
CA ARG A 126 11.83 5.61 19.34
C ARG A 126 10.81 4.75 20.09
N ASP A 127 9.64 4.60 19.51
CA ASP A 127 8.48 3.96 20.15
C ASP A 127 8.30 2.50 19.70
N LEU A 128 9.28 1.92 19.00
CA LEU A 128 9.22 0.56 18.44
C LEU A 128 10.45 -0.24 18.83
N SER A 129 10.28 -1.56 18.91
CA SER A 129 11.36 -2.47 19.30
C SER A 129 12.41 -2.62 18.20
N PRO A 130 13.66 -2.99 18.55
CA PRO A 130 14.66 -3.40 17.56
C PRO A 130 14.19 -4.55 16.66
N SER A 131 13.45 -5.51 17.22
CA SER A 131 12.89 -6.65 16.47
C SER A 131 11.85 -6.22 15.43
N TRP A 132 11.06 -5.18 15.72
CA TRP A 132 10.14 -4.61 14.73
C TRP A 132 10.92 -3.98 13.57
N ALA A 133 11.98 -3.22 13.87
CA ALA A 133 12.80 -2.58 12.84
C ALA A 133 13.53 -3.62 11.97
N GLU A 134 14.00 -4.72 12.57
CA GLU A 134 14.56 -5.87 11.86
C GLU A 134 13.53 -6.54 10.96
N SER A 135 12.33 -6.82 11.48
CA SER A 135 11.23 -7.36 10.67
C SER A 135 10.90 -6.48 9.47
N MET A 136 10.95 -5.14 9.61
CA MET A 136 10.74 -4.24 8.47
C MET A 136 11.84 -4.34 7.42
N ARG A 137 13.10 -4.53 7.83
CA ARG A 137 14.21 -4.75 6.89
C ARG A 137 14.09 -6.09 6.18
N GLU A 138 13.67 -7.15 6.88
CA GLU A 138 13.39 -8.46 6.28
C GLU A 138 12.25 -8.39 5.27
N ILE A 139 11.15 -7.72 5.61
CA ILE A 139 10.04 -7.48 4.67
C ILE A 139 10.53 -6.69 3.46
N ALA A 140 11.34 -5.65 3.67
CA ALA A 140 11.87 -4.86 2.57
C ALA A 140 12.79 -5.68 1.64
N GLU A 141 13.62 -6.55 2.21
CA GLU A 141 14.46 -7.49 1.45
C GLU A 141 13.59 -8.46 0.65
N HIS A 142 12.57 -9.04 1.28
CA HIS A 142 11.61 -9.92 0.61
C HIS A 142 10.92 -9.19 -0.54
N VAL A 143 10.44 -7.95 -0.33
CA VAL A 143 9.79 -7.17 -1.38
C VAL A 143 10.76 -6.91 -2.54
N ARG A 144 12.02 -6.56 -2.27
CA ARG A 144 13.03 -6.31 -3.31
C ARG A 144 13.38 -7.58 -4.11
N THR A 145 13.40 -8.74 -3.47
CA THR A 145 13.93 -9.99 -4.06
C THR A 145 12.88 -11.02 -4.45
N ALA A 146 11.61 -10.83 -4.08
CA ALA A 146 10.52 -11.75 -4.41
C ALA A 146 10.52 -12.08 -5.92
N PRO A 147 10.15 -13.30 -6.34
CA PRO A 147 10.02 -13.60 -7.75
C PRO A 147 8.83 -12.84 -8.36
N THR A 148 9.02 -12.26 -9.54
CA THR A 148 7.90 -11.74 -10.34
C THR A 148 7.07 -12.92 -10.84
N GLY A 149 5.75 -12.86 -10.67
CA GLY A 149 4.85 -13.91 -11.12
C GLY A 149 4.96 -14.12 -12.63
N ARG A 150 5.10 -15.36 -13.08
CA ARG A 150 5.12 -15.71 -14.51
C ARG A 150 3.82 -16.43 -14.87
N ILE A 151 3.11 -15.91 -15.86
CA ILE A 151 1.98 -16.63 -16.46
C ILE A 151 2.58 -17.67 -17.43
N THR A 152 2.29 -18.95 -17.20
CA THR A 152 2.61 -20.01 -18.17
C THR A 152 1.35 -20.33 -18.96
N ILE A 153 1.29 -19.89 -20.22
CA ILE A 153 0.20 -20.28 -21.13
C ILE A 153 0.52 -21.68 -21.64
N ARG A 154 -0.32 -22.66 -21.27
CA ARG A 154 -0.25 -24.00 -21.89
C ARG A 154 -1.08 -23.97 -23.17
N PRO A 155 -0.52 -24.31 -24.34
CA PRO A 155 -1.32 -24.47 -25.54
C PRO A 155 -2.34 -25.59 -25.31
N ALA A 156 -3.59 -25.35 -25.69
CA ALA A 156 -4.61 -26.39 -25.70
C ALA A 156 -4.16 -27.50 -26.66
N ARG A 157 -4.28 -28.77 -26.24
CA ARG A 157 -4.06 -29.90 -27.15
C ARG A 157 -5.11 -29.81 -28.28
N PRO A 158 -4.70 -30.04 -29.54
CA PRO A 158 -5.62 -30.06 -30.67
C PRO A 158 -6.67 -31.17 -30.52
#